data_AF-A0A835GX80-F1
#
_entry.id   AF-A0A835GX80-F1
#
_cell.length_a   1.000
_cell.length_b   1.000
_cell.length_c   1.000
_cell.angle_alpha   90.00
_cell.angle_beta   90.00
_cell.angle_gamma   90.00
#
_symmetry.space_group_name_H-M   'P 1'
#
loop_
_entity.id
_entity.type
_entity.pdbx_description
1 polymer ?
#
loop_
_entity_poly.entity_id
_entity_poly.type
_entity_poly.pdbx_seq_one_letter_code
_entity_poly.pdbx_strand_id
1 'polypeptide(L)'
;MGDFNNVLFSHERLGDRAVHPRETLPFANSLNAAGLVDHTASGCFFTWNSGGDSVRKWSKIDRCLVNSGWFSLQLATKVEFLRQGLSDHCPLVLTFLSTSRVTPF
;
A
#
# COMPACT_ATOMS: atom_id res chain seq x y z
N MET A 1 8.41 -1.11 2.61
CA MET A 1 7.64 -0.57 1.47
C MET A 1 8.04 -1.32 0.22
N GLY A 2 7.13 -1.59 -0.70
CA GLY A 2 7.48 -2.21 -1.97
C GLY A 2 6.30 -2.82 -2.70
N ASP A 3 6.60 -3.43 -3.84
CA ASP A 3 5.69 -4.28 -4.62
C ASP A 3 5.71 -5.71 -4.06
N PHE A 4 4.55 -6.20 -3.63
CA PHE A 4 4.38 -7.55 -3.10
C PHE A 4 3.76 -8.50 -4.11
N ASN A 5 3.34 -8.01 -5.29
CA ASN A 5 2.61 -8.77 -6.31
C ASN A 5 1.40 -9.55 -5.78
N ASN A 6 0.80 -9.11 -4.66
CA ASN A 6 -0.33 -9.80 -4.07
C ASN A 6 -1.36 -8.85 -3.42
N VAL A 7 -2.63 -9.19 -3.64
CA VAL A 7 -3.75 -8.53 -2.98
C VAL A 7 -4.04 -9.22 -1.63
N LEU A 8 -4.55 -8.46 -0.67
CA LEU A 8 -5.05 -8.96 0.62
C LEU A 8 -6.56 -9.20 0.57
N PHE A 9 -7.29 -8.36 -0.16
CA PHE A 9 -8.75 -8.41 -0.22
C PHE A 9 -9.28 -8.50 -1.65
N SER A 10 -10.49 -9.02 -1.82
CA SER A 10 -11.10 -9.19 -3.14
C SER A 10 -11.32 -7.86 -3.87
N HIS A 11 -11.67 -6.80 -3.15
CA HIS A 11 -11.91 -5.47 -3.71
C HIS A 11 -10.61 -4.76 -4.16
N GLU A 12 -9.45 -5.30 -3.83
CA GLU A 12 -8.15 -4.79 -4.27
C GLU A 12 -7.78 -5.25 -5.69
N ARG A 13 -8.66 -5.98 -6.39
CA ARG A 13 -8.52 -6.38 -7.80
C ARG A 13 -9.77 -5.98 -8.59
N LEU A 14 -9.58 -5.37 -9.75
CA LEU A 14 -10.66 -4.95 -10.64
C LEU A 14 -10.31 -5.26 -12.11
N GLY A 15 -11.31 -5.67 -12.89
CA GLY A 15 -11.14 -5.97 -14.32
C GLY A 15 -10.46 -7.31 -14.61
N ASP A 16 -10.34 -8.19 -13.61
CA ASP A 16 -9.72 -9.52 -13.73
C ASP A 16 -10.57 -10.58 -12.99
N ARG A 17 -10.13 -11.84 -12.99
CA ARG A 17 -10.81 -12.93 -12.28
C ARG A 17 -10.97 -12.65 -10.79
N ALA A 18 -12.04 -13.19 -10.21
CA ALA A 18 -12.30 -13.11 -8.78
C ALA A 18 -11.09 -13.61 -7.95
N VAL A 19 -10.81 -12.89 -6.87
CA VAL A 19 -9.72 -13.22 -5.94
C VAL A 19 -10.16 -14.42 -5.10
N HIS A 20 -9.37 -15.49 -5.10
CA HIS A 20 -9.63 -16.67 -4.28
C HIS A 20 -8.82 -16.59 -2.96
N PRO A 21 -9.35 -17.06 -1.80
CA PRO A 21 -8.63 -17.05 -0.53
C PRO A 21 -7.27 -17.76 -0.57
N ARG A 22 -7.11 -18.76 -1.45
CA ARG A 22 -5.83 -19.46 -1.66
C ARG A 22 -4.70 -18.53 -2.14
N GLU A 23 -5.03 -17.41 -2.77
CA GLU A 23 -4.07 -16.40 -3.22
C GLU A 23 -3.70 -15.42 -2.10
N THR A 24 -4.65 -15.07 -1.23
CA THR A 24 -4.47 -13.99 -0.24
C THR A 24 -4.06 -14.50 1.14
N LEU A 25 -4.53 -15.68 1.57
CA LEU A 25 -4.29 -16.22 2.91
C LEU A 25 -2.80 -16.43 3.21
N PRO A 26 -1.96 -16.99 2.32
CA PRO A 26 -0.53 -17.15 2.63
C PRO A 26 0.16 -15.82 2.91
N PHE A 27 -0.19 -14.78 2.14
CA PHE A 27 0.37 -13.45 2.34
C PHE A 27 -0.15 -12.80 3.62
N ALA A 28 -1.47 -12.82 3.85
CA ALA A 28 -2.07 -12.31 5.09
C ALA A 28 -1.48 -12.98 6.34
N ASN A 29 -1.29 -14.30 6.31
CA ASN A 29 -0.67 -15.06 7.40
C ASN A 29 0.79 -14.65 7.61
N SER A 30 1.53 -14.41 6.53
CA SER A 30 2.93 -13.95 6.61
C SER A 30 3.02 -12.56 7.25
N LEU A 31 2.11 -11.64 6.90
CA LEU A 31 2.04 -10.32 7.54
C LEU A 31 1.70 -10.43 9.02
N ASN A 32 0.71 -11.26 9.36
CA ASN A 32 0.31 -11.49 10.74
C ASN A 32 1.45 -12.11 11.58
N ALA A 33 2.13 -13.13 11.06
CA ALA A 33 3.26 -13.76 11.74
C ALA A 33 4.44 -12.80 11.96
N ALA A 34 4.64 -11.85 11.03
CA ALA A 34 5.65 -10.81 11.14
C ALA A 34 5.21 -9.59 11.99
N GLY A 35 3.96 -9.55 12.46
CA GLY A 35 3.41 -8.38 13.16
C GLY A 35 3.36 -7.13 12.29
N LEU A 36 3.13 -7.29 10.99
CA LEU A 36 3.08 -6.21 10.00
C LEU A 36 1.65 -5.88 9.61
N VAL A 37 1.37 -4.60 9.45
CA VAL A 37 0.09 -4.07 8.94
C VAL A 37 0.35 -3.11 7.79
N ASP A 38 -0.62 -2.98 6.87
CA ASP A 38 -0.54 -1.98 5.80
C ASP A 38 -0.82 -0.59 6.39
N HIS A 39 0.15 0.32 6.27
CA HIS A 39 0.00 1.68 6.73
C HIS A 39 -1.05 2.40 5.88
N THR A 40 -2.00 3.07 6.52
CA THR A 40 -3.03 3.86 5.82
C THR A 40 -2.36 4.84 4.86
N ALA A 41 -2.81 4.83 3.61
CA ALA A 41 -2.28 5.67 2.54
C ALA A 41 -3.39 6.51 1.89
N SER A 42 -3.04 7.70 1.43
CA SER A 42 -3.90 8.53 0.57
C SER A 42 -3.53 8.38 -0.91
N GLY A 43 -4.34 8.96 -1.80
CA GLY A 43 -4.06 9.00 -3.23
C GLY A 43 -4.66 7.79 -3.97
N CYS A 44 -3.90 7.22 -4.91
CA CYS A 44 -4.36 6.11 -5.73
C CYS A 44 -4.58 4.83 -4.89
N PHE A 45 -5.81 4.30 -4.91
CA PHE A 45 -6.11 3.03 -4.24
C PHE A 45 -5.48 1.83 -4.97
N PHE A 46 -5.71 1.72 -6.28
CA PHE A 46 -5.01 0.76 -7.13
C PHE A 46 -3.62 1.29 -7.45
N THR A 47 -2.61 0.45 -7.23
CA THR A 47 -1.20 0.84 -7.34
C THR A 47 -0.55 0.30 -8.60
N TRP A 48 -1.21 -0.64 -9.28
CA TRP A 48 -0.77 -1.20 -10.56
C TRP A 48 -1.94 -1.30 -11.54
N ASN A 49 -1.65 -1.14 -12.84
CA ASN A 49 -2.56 -1.58 -13.89
C ASN A 49 -1.84 -2.11 -15.13
N SER A 50 -2.49 -3.02 -15.86
CA SER A 50 -1.88 -3.73 -16.99
C SER A 50 -1.49 -2.87 -18.20
N GLY A 51 -1.90 -1.60 -18.25
CA GLY A 51 -1.78 -0.76 -19.44
C GLY A 51 -2.47 -1.35 -20.70
N GLY A 52 -2.20 -0.74 -21.85
CA GLY A 52 -2.55 -1.25 -23.18
C GLY A 52 -4.02 -1.13 -23.62
N ASP A 53 -4.32 -1.72 -24.79
CA ASP A 53 -5.61 -1.64 -25.52
C ASP A 53 -6.63 -2.70 -25.10
N SER A 54 -6.26 -3.61 -24.19
CA SER A 54 -7.16 -4.65 -23.66
C SER A 54 -8.00 -4.16 -22.47
N VAL A 55 -8.90 -5.01 -21.96
CA VAL A 55 -9.62 -4.73 -20.71
C VAL A 55 -8.61 -4.44 -19.60
N ARG A 56 -8.64 -3.21 -19.10
CA ARG A 56 -7.66 -2.72 -18.14
C ARG A 56 -7.83 -3.40 -16.78
N LYS A 57 -6.81 -4.11 -16.35
CA LYS A 57 -6.76 -4.74 -15.03
C LYS A 57 -6.13 -3.80 -14.03
N TRP A 58 -6.65 -3.79 -12.81
CA TRP A 58 -6.15 -2.94 -11.73
C TRP A 58 -5.92 -3.79 -10.48
N SER A 59 -4.85 -3.53 -9.75
CA SER A 59 -4.63 -4.19 -8.46
C SER A 59 -3.91 -3.29 -7.46
N LYS A 60 -4.17 -3.48 -6.16
CA LYS A 60 -3.37 -2.91 -5.07
C LYS A 60 -2.35 -3.95 -4.62
N ILE A 61 -1.12 -3.83 -5.12
CA ILE A 61 -0.02 -4.78 -4.87
C ILE A 61 1.20 -4.11 -4.24
N ASP A 62 1.28 -2.78 -4.29
CA ASP A 62 2.29 -1.98 -3.60
C ASP A 62 1.79 -1.59 -2.20
N ARG A 63 2.64 -1.73 -1.19
CA ARG A 63 2.28 -1.50 0.21
C ARG A 63 3.38 -0.83 1.03
N CYS A 64 2.97 -0.04 2.01
CA CYS A 64 3.84 0.45 3.07
C CYS A 64 3.55 -0.33 4.35
N LEU A 65 4.21 -1.48 4.50
CA LEU A 65 4.03 -2.30 5.69
C LEU A 65 4.83 -1.76 6.88
N VAL A 66 4.19 -1.70 8.05
CA VAL A 66 4.77 -1.21 9.30
C VAL A 66 4.45 -2.17 10.45
N ASN A 67 5.29 -2.19 11.48
CA ASN A 67 5.07 -2.95 12.70
C ASN A 67 4.63 -2.05 13.87
N SER A 68 4.36 -2.64 15.03
CA SER A 68 3.99 -1.90 16.25
C SER A 68 5.05 -0.85 16.67
N GLY A 69 6.33 -1.15 16.47
CA GLY A 69 7.43 -0.25 16.78
C GLY A 69 7.38 1.05 15.98
N TRP A 70 6.89 1.02 14.73
CA TRP A 70 6.69 2.22 13.92
C TRP A 70 5.76 3.24 14.61
N PHE A 71 4.64 2.76 15.16
CA PHE A 71 3.69 3.61 15.87
C PHE A 71 4.25 4.12 17.21
N SER A 72 5.13 3.35 17.87
CA SER A 72 5.78 3.76 19.11
C SER A 72 6.73 4.94 18.95
N LEU A 73 7.24 5.20 17.74
CA LEU A 73 8.13 6.34 17.49
C LEU A 73 7.42 7.71 17.56
N GLN A 74 6.08 7.73 17.59
CA GLN A 74 5.28 8.97 17.62
C GLN A 74 5.66 9.98 16.52
N LEU A 75 6.18 9.48 15.40
CA LEU A 75 6.52 10.30 14.24
C LEU A 75 5.24 10.60 13.47
N ALA A 76 5.04 11.87 13.13
CA ALA A 76 3.99 12.24 12.20
C ALA A 76 4.42 11.83 10.80
N THR A 77 3.84 10.77 10.25
CA THR A 77 4.17 10.27 8.91
C THR A 77 2.93 10.18 8.01
N LYS A 78 3.10 10.49 6.73
CA LYS A 78 2.07 10.34 5.69
C LYS A 78 2.56 9.36 4.63
N VAL A 79 1.71 8.39 4.25
CA VAL A 79 1.92 7.55 3.07
C VAL A 79 0.97 8.00 1.97
N GLU A 80 1.48 8.14 0.76
CA GLU A 80 0.70 8.53 -0.41
C GLU A 80 1.10 7.75 -1.65
N PHE A 81 0.12 7.24 -2.38
CA PHE A 81 0.30 6.72 -3.73
C PHE A 81 0.00 7.83 -4.73
N LEU A 82 1.03 8.29 -5.42
CA LEU A 82 0.90 9.33 -6.44
C LEU A 82 0.23 8.77 -7.70
N ARG A 83 -0.25 9.67 -8.58
CA ARG A 83 -0.78 9.26 -9.88
C ARG A 83 0.30 8.52 -10.67
N GLN A 84 -0.15 7.51 -11.39
CA GLN A 84 0.67 6.78 -12.35
C GLN A 84 1.33 7.74 -13.37
N GLY A 85 2.62 7.51 -13.62
CA GLY A 85 3.39 8.21 -14.65
C GLY A 85 3.66 7.31 -15.86
N LEU A 86 4.94 7.10 -16.18
CA LEU A 86 5.37 6.22 -17.28
C LEU A 86 5.41 4.74 -16.91
N SER A 87 5.42 4.42 -15.62
CA SER A 87 5.36 3.05 -15.12
C SER A 87 3.91 2.55 -15.06
N ASP A 88 3.73 1.24 -15.15
CA ASP A 88 2.49 0.56 -14.82
C ASP A 88 2.18 0.52 -13.30
N HIS A 89 3.11 1.00 -12.46
CA HIS A 89 2.91 1.24 -11.03
C HIS A 89 2.72 2.73 -10.67
N CYS A 90 2.02 2.97 -9.56
CA CYS A 90 1.88 4.25 -8.88
C CYS A 90 3.02 4.42 -7.86
N PRO A 91 3.82 5.50 -7.91
CA PRO A 91 4.87 5.74 -6.93
C PRO A 91 4.33 5.86 -5.49
N LEU A 92 4.95 5.12 -4.57
CA LEU A 92 4.67 5.20 -3.12
C LEU A 92 5.63 6.19 -2.47
N VAL A 93 5.08 7.19 -1.77
CA VAL A 93 5.86 8.18 -1.00
C VAL A 93 5.53 8.07 0.48
N LEU A 94 6.56 7.97 1.31
CA LEU A 94 6.48 8.11 2.77
C LEU A 94 7.15 9.44 3.17
N THR A 95 6.39 10.31 3.81
CA THR A 95 6.85 11.63 4.23
C THR A 95 6.84 11.73 5.76
N PHE A 96 7.95 12.20 6.34
CA PHE A 96 8.01 12.61 7.73
C PHE A 96 7.59 14.08 7.83
N LEU A 97 6.51 14.33 8.56
CA LEU A 97 5.99 15.67 8.79
C LEU A 97 6.77 16.29 9.95
N SER A 98 7.40 17.45 9.69
CA SER A 98 7.99 18.23 10.77
C SER A 98 6.87 18.73 11.68
N THR A 99 6.87 18.31 12.93
CA THR A 99 6.09 18.98 13.97
C THR A 99 6.90 20.21 14.37
N SER A 100 6.43 21.40 14.01
CA SER A 100 6.94 22.63 14.61
C SER A 100 6.84 22.47 16.12
N ARG A 101 7.97 22.40 16.82
CA ARG A 101 7.98 22.43 18.28
C ARG A 101 7.33 23.75 18.67
N VAL A 102 6.12 23.70 19.23
CA VAL A 102 5.63 24.82 20.02
C VAL A 102 6.57 24.90 21.21
N THR A 103 7.51 25.84 21.18
CA THR A 103 8.28 26.22 22.37
C THR A 103 7.28 26.74 23.40
N PRO A 104 7.14 26.12 24.57
CA PRO A 104 6.41 26.74 25.66
C PRO A 104 7.20 28.00 26.06
N PHE A 105 6.50 29.14 26.17
CA PHE A 105 7.02 30.34 26.82
C PHE A 105 7.09 30.12 28.33
#